data_AF-A0A7R8H275-F1
#
_entry.id   AF-A0A7R8H275-F1
#
_cell.length_a   1.000
_cell.length_b   1.000
_cell.length_c   1.000
_cell.angle_alpha   90.00
_cell.angle_beta   90.00
_cell.angle_gamma   90.00
#
_symmetry.space_group_name_H-M   'P 1'
#
loop_
_entity.id
_entity.type
_entity.pdbx_description
1 polymer ?
#
loop_
_entity_poly.entity_id
_entity_poly.type
_entity_poly.pdbx_seq_one_letter_code
_entity_poly.pdbx_strand_id
1 'polypeptide(L)'
;MGSLKAIHHHKIKDELDSVWKGAVFGDTTQKLAFILEADFIKREFDQSKIPDVLERYKNIQQTIRASIMGSKWILPEVKEEALYLMEQVDITLGYPNWATHSSLTDYFYKDLEELTNRELLDIMLWASLMKPNAFYHPLFNNIGVILPLMLKPYLQKRVPEYLSYGGIEISDAITYEKVNCIKEQFAEYSSKSNYSIQGGDFDSLMENMADTGGLQSSILLSNYFSFVLAQTFCAVSSTRRPVRSRDPHSLEKYRVLASVSTLRNFSQAFECAPESPMNRGEEGCDLL
;
A
#
# COMPACT_ATOMS: atom_id res chain seq x y z
N MET A 1 -37.92 -26.77 9.98
CA MET A 1 -36.78 -27.09 10.89
C MET A 1 -35.89 -28.10 10.20
N GLY A 2 -34.59 -27.78 10.07
CA GLY A 2 -33.51 -28.76 9.88
C GLY A 2 -33.15 -29.18 8.45
N SER A 3 -32.22 -28.46 7.81
CA SER A 3 -30.95 -29.02 7.25
C SER A 3 -30.20 -27.98 6.39
N LEU A 4 -29.43 -27.09 7.02
CA LEU A 4 -28.45 -26.21 6.35
C LEU A 4 -27.13 -26.14 7.15
N LYS A 5 -26.77 -27.22 7.84
CA LYS A 5 -25.51 -27.36 8.58
C LYS A 5 -24.77 -28.60 8.08
N ALA A 6 -23.93 -28.46 7.05
CA ALA A 6 -22.82 -29.38 6.78
C ALA A 6 -21.88 -28.98 5.61
N ILE A 7 -22.13 -27.94 4.81
CA ILE A 7 -21.34 -27.71 3.58
C ILE A 7 -20.26 -26.60 3.71
N HIS A 8 -20.18 -25.87 4.82
CA HIS A 8 -19.26 -24.72 4.97
C HIS A 8 -18.11 -24.87 5.97
N HIS A 9 -17.91 -26.05 6.58
CA HIS A 9 -16.86 -26.23 7.59
C HIS A 9 -15.67 -27.10 7.17
N HIS A 10 -15.66 -27.69 5.96
CA HIS A 10 -14.51 -28.48 5.48
C HIS A 10 -13.56 -27.71 4.55
N LYS A 11 -14.02 -26.74 3.77
CA LYS A 11 -13.15 -26.11 2.75
C LYS A 11 -12.12 -25.08 3.26
N ILE A 12 -12.26 -24.55 4.47
CA ILE A 12 -11.35 -23.50 4.98
C ILE A 12 -10.15 -24.09 5.74
N LYS A 13 -10.23 -25.35 6.18
CA LYS A 13 -9.13 -26.00 6.90
C LYS A 13 -8.08 -26.61 5.95
N ASP A 14 -8.49 -27.02 4.75
CA ASP A 14 -7.61 -27.67 3.78
C ASP A 14 -6.67 -26.71 3.03
N GLU A 15 -6.87 -25.39 3.13
CA GLU A 15 -6.04 -24.43 2.38
C GLU A 15 -4.72 -24.06 3.08
N LEU A 16 -4.54 -24.36 4.37
CA LEU A 16 -3.30 -24.11 5.10
C LEU A 16 -2.45 -25.37 5.36
N ASP A 17 -2.99 -26.57 5.12
CA ASP A 17 -2.36 -27.85 5.48
C ASP A 17 -1.65 -28.57 4.31
N SER A 18 -1.64 -28.00 3.10
CA SER A 18 -0.96 -28.67 1.98
C SER A 18 0.55 -28.42 2.02
N VAL A 19 1.33 -29.49 2.15
CA VAL A 19 2.81 -29.48 2.22
C VAL A 19 3.47 -28.61 1.14
N TRP A 20 2.91 -28.57 -0.07
CA TRP A 20 3.43 -27.74 -1.16
C TRP A 20 3.34 -26.23 -0.86
N LYS A 21 2.26 -25.78 -0.21
CA LYS A 21 2.13 -24.38 0.24
C LYS A 21 3.19 -24.09 1.30
N GLY A 22 3.36 -24.98 2.28
CA GLY A 22 4.42 -24.84 3.29
C GLY A 22 5.82 -24.72 2.68
N ALA A 23 6.15 -25.57 1.70
CA ALA A 23 7.45 -25.52 1.02
C ALA A 23 7.65 -24.23 0.21
N VAL A 24 6.63 -23.84 -0.58
CA VAL A 24 6.68 -22.62 -1.40
C VAL A 24 6.74 -21.37 -0.53
N PHE A 25 5.83 -21.22 0.44
CA PHE A 25 5.70 -20.01 1.27
C PHE A 25 6.68 -19.95 2.45
N GLY A 26 7.21 -21.09 2.90
CA GLY A 26 8.08 -21.20 4.07
C GLY A 26 9.55 -20.96 3.74
N ASP A 27 10.14 -21.75 2.85
CA ASP A 27 11.60 -21.73 2.62
C ASP A 27 11.98 -21.13 1.27
N THR A 28 11.35 -21.60 0.18
CA THR A 28 11.77 -21.23 -1.18
C THR A 28 11.53 -19.76 -1.44
N THR A 29 10.34 -19.25 -1.12
CA THR A 29 10.01 -17.84 -1.36
C THR A 29 10.86 -16.89 -0.52
N GLN A 30 11.11 -17.22 0.76
CA GLN A 30 11.86 -16.32 1.66
C GLN A 30 13.32 -16.21 1.25
N LYS A 31 13.91 -17.33 0.82
CA LYS A 31 15.34 -17.40 0.49
C LYS A 31 15.65 -17.14 -0.97
N LEU A 32 14.71 -17.28 -1.89
CA LEU A 32 14.95 -17.17 -3.33
C LEU A 32 14.01 -16.17 -4.02
N ALA A 33 13.43 -15.22 -3.25
CA ALA A 33 12.45 -14.24 -3.74
C ALA A 33 12.84 -13.69 -5.11
N PHE A 34 13.94 -12.93 -5.22
CA PHE A 34 14.35 -12.23 -6.44
C PHE A 34 14.46 -13.12 -7.70
N ILE A 35 14.97 -14.35 -7.58
CA ILE A 35 15.06 -15.27 -8.73
C ILE A 35 13.68 -15.75 -9.15
N LEU A 36 12.85 -16.14 -8.18
CA LEU A 36 11.48 -16.60 -8.46
C LEU A 36 10.68 -15.50 -9.15
N GLU A 37 10.89 -14.23 -8.77
CA GLU A 37 10.22 -13.11 -9.41
C GLU A 37 10.75 -12.84 -10.80
N ALA A 38 12.08 -12.87 -10.99
CA ALA A 38 12.69 -12.70 -12.30
C ALA A 38 12.21 -13.76 -13.30
N ASP A 39 12.15 -15.03 -12.88
CA ASP A 39 11.63 -16.12 -13.72
C ASP A 39 10.13 -15.98 -13.98
N PHE A 40 9.34 -15.63 -12.96
CA PHE A 40 7.90 -15.43 -13.12
C PHE A 40 7.58 -14.25 -14.07
N ILE A 41 8.24 -13.09 -13.91
CA ILE A 41 8.05 -11.94 -14.81
C ILE A 41 8.35 -12.32 -16.25
N LYS A 42 9.48 -13.01 -16.47
CA LYS A 42 9.89 -13.43 -17.81
C LYS A 42 8.83 -14.28 -18.51
N ARG A 43 8.03 -15.04 -17.74
CA ARG A 43 7.01 -15.95 -18.26
C ARG A 43 5.62 -15.31 -18.36
N GLU A 44 5.21 -14.57 -17.34
CA GLU A 44 3.80 -14.21 -17.11
C GLU A 44 3.52 -12.72 -17.28
N PHE A 45 4.53 -11.86 -17.22
CA PHE A 45 4.34 -10.41 -17.29
C PHE A 45 4.71 -9.86 -18.67
N ASP A 46 3.72 -9.22 -19.30
CA ASP A 46 3.91 -8.48 -20.54
C ASP A 46 4.73 -7.20 -20.25
N GLN A 47 6.03 -7.26 -20.50
CA GLN A 47 6.95 -6.15 -20.27
C GLN A 47 6.60 -4.90 -21.08
N SER A 48 5.77 -5.01 -22.13
CA SER A 48 5.26 -3.83 -22.85
C SER A 48 4.38 -2.92 -21.99
N LYS A 49 3.95 -3.37 -20.80
CA LYS A 49 3.19 -2.58 -19.83
C LYS A 49 4.04 -1.70 -18.92
N ILE A 50 5.36 -1.91 -18.87
CA ILE A 50 6.26 -1.11 -18.02
C ILE A 50 6.17 0.39 -18.32
N PRO A 51 6.22 0.85 -19.60
CA PRO A 51 6.08 2.27 -19.92
C PRO A 51 4.78 2.89 -19.40
N ASP A 52 3.65 2.18 -19.50
CA ASP A 52 2.35 2.65 -19.01
C ASP A 52 2.35 2.86 -17.49
N VAL A 53 3.02 1.98 -16.74
CA VAL A 53 3.16 2.09 -15.28
C VAL A 53 4.03 3.30 -14.92
N LEU A 54 5.15 3.48 -15.62
CA LEU A 54 6.05 4.60 -15.41
C LEU A 54 5.42 5.96 -15.77
N GLU A 55 4.60 6.01 -16.82
CA GLU A 55 3.85 7.22 -17.17
C GLU A 55 2.85 7.59 -16.08
N ARG A 56 2.13 6.61 -15.54
CA ARG A 56 1.18 6.85 -14.43
C ARG A 56 1.88 7.32 -13.16
N TYR A 57 3.02 6.72 -12.83
CA TYR A 57 3.85 7.18 -11.73
C TYR A 57 4.25 8.65 -11.90
N LYS A 58 4.67 9.05 -13.11
CA LYS A 58 4.97 10.46 -13.41
C LYS A 58 3.75 11.37 -13.27
N ASN A 59 2.57 10.94 -13.71
CA ASN A 59 1.34 11.72 -13.55
C ASN A 59 1.03 11.95 -12.06
N ILE A 60 1.19 10.92 -11.24
CA ILE A 60 1.06 11.02 -9.78
C ILE A 60 2.06 12.04 -9.21
N GLN A 61 3.35 11.96 -9.58
CA GLN A 61 4.35 12.93 -9.13
C GLN A 61 3.97 14.37 -9.50
N GLN A 62 3.43 14.60 -10.70
CA GLN A 62 2.96 15.92 -11.11
C GLN A 62 1.76 16.39 -10.29
N THR A 63 0.86 15.48 -9.93
CA THR A 63 -0.27 15.81 -9.07
C THR A 63 0.16 16.19 -7.66
N ILE A 64 1.07 15.42 -7.07
CA ILE A 64 1.66 15.74 -5.76
C ILE A 64 2.38 17.09 -5.81
N ARG A 65 3.16 17.35 -6.87
CA ARG A 65 3.80 18.65 -7.11
C ARG A 65 2.78 19.78 -7.11
N ALA A 66 1.68 19.64 -7.85
CA ALA A 66 0.62 20.65 -7.92
C ALA A 66 -0.02 20.89 -6.56
N SER A 67 -0.28 19.83 -5.78
CA SER A 67 -0.80 19.91 -4.42
C SER A 67 0.17 20.62 -3.46
N ILE A 68 1.45 20.24 -3.43
CA ILE A 68 2.47 20.91 -2.59
C ILE A 68 2.55 22.39 -2.92
N MET A 69 2.58 22.73 -4.21
CA MET A 69 2.60 24.13 -4.65
C MET A 69 1.34 24.89 -4.25
N GLY A 70 0.16 24.27 -4.38
CA GLY A 70 -1.14 24.86 -4.05
C GLY A 70 -1.45 24.94 -2.56
N SER A 71 -0.76 24.16 -1.73
CA SER A 71 -0.95 24.14 -0.28
C SER A 71 -0.68 25.53 0.35
N LYS A 72 -1.57 25.94 1.24
CA LYS A 72 -1.47 27.22 1.97
C LYS A 72 -0.69 27.12 3.28
N TRP A 73 -0.48 25.89 3.76
CA TRP A 73 0.06 25.63 5.10
C TRP A 73 1.53 25.17 5.06
N ILE A 74 2.02 24.70 3.91
CA ILE A 74 3.45 24.43 3.71
C ILE A 74 4.18 25.75 3.45
N LEU A 75 5.21 26.04 4.23
CA LEU A 75 6.03 27.23 4.08
C LEU A 75 6.81 27.21 2.75
N PRO A 76 7.02 28.36 2.07
CA PRO A 76 7.73 28.42 0.78
C PRO A 76 9.08 27.70 0.77
N GLU A 77 9.88 27.87 1.83
CA GLU A 77 11.19 27.25 1.99
C GLU A 77 11.13 25.72 2.09
N VAL A 78 10.06 25.19 2.70
CA VAL A 78 9.84 23.75 2.83
C VAL A 78 9.28 23.14 1.54
N LYS A 79 8.53 23.92 0.74
CA LYS A 79 8.04 23.45 -0.57
C LYS A 79 9.18 23.10 -1.51
N GLU A 80 10.25 23.90 -1.55
CA GLU A 80 11.39 23.63 -2.43
C GLU A 80 12.08 22.32 -2.07
N GLU A 81 12.32 22.08 -0.78
CA GLU A 81 12.92 20.84 -0.28
C GLU A 81 12.01 19.62 -0.54
N ALA A 82 10.72 19.72 -0.21
CA ALA A 82 9.76 18.64 -0.45
C ALA A 82 9.64 18.27 -1.94
N LEU A 83 9.64 19.28 -2.83
CA LEU A 83 9.62 19.05 -4.28
C LEU A 83 10.92 18.40 -4.77
N TYR A 84 12.07 18.83 -4.24
CA TYR A 84 13.35 18.23 -4.57
C TYR A 84 13.38 16.74 -4.18
N LEU A 85 13.03 16.41 -2.93
CA LEU A 85 13.00 15.02 -2.47
C LEU A 85 12.01 14.15 -3.27
N MET A 86 10.83 14.70 -3.59
CA MET A 86 9.79 14.03 -4.38
C MET A 86 10.27 13.71 -5.81
N GLU A 87 11.02 14.62 -6.44
CA GLU A 87 11.58 14.41 -7.78
C GLU A 87 12.75 13.41 -7.80
N GLN A 88 13.41 13.18 -6.67
CA GLN A 88 14.47 12.19 -6.52
C GLN A 88 13.96 10.78 -6.17
N VAL A 89 12.65 10.60 -5.95
CA VAL A 89 12.12 9.26 -5.65
C VAL A 89 12.32 8.35 -6.84
N ASP A 90 13.00 7.23 -6.63
CA ASP A 90 13.17 6.18 -7.63
C ASP A 90 12.05 5.12 -7.51
N ILE A 91 11.73 4.43 -8.61
CA ILE A 91 10.70 3.39 -8.65
C ILE A 91 11.26 2.06 -9.14
N THR A 92 11.17 1.04 -8.28
CA THR A 92 11.51 -0.35 -8.61
C THR A 92 10.23 -1.12 -8.95
N LEU A 93 10.16 -1.71 -10.15
CA LEU A 93 9.01 -2.49 -10.60
C LEU A 93 9.34 -3.99 -10.61
N GLY A 94 8.68 -4.76 -9.75
CA GLY A 94 8.89 -6.19 -9.60
C GLY A 94 10.16 -6.49 -8.82
N TYR A 95 11.25 -6.78 -9.53
CA TYR A 95 12.51 -7.24 -8.96
C TYR A 95 13.69 -6.36 -9.39
N PRO A 96 14.83 -6.41 -8.67
CA PRO A 96 16.03 -5.68 -9.07
C PRO A 96 16.60 -6.20 -10.40
N ASN A 97 16.89 -5.32 -11.36
CA ASN A 97 17.36 -5.70 -12.71
C ASN A 97 18.50 -6.75 -12.74
N TRP A 98 19.38 -6.77 -11.73
CA TRP A 98 20.47 -7.75 -11.62
C TRP A 98 19.97 -9.21 -11.56
N ALA A 99 18.76 -9.48 -11.07
CA ALA A 99 18.21 -10.83 -10.92
C ALA A 99 17.88 -11.52 -12.27
N THR A 100 17.99 -10.79 -13.39
CA THR A 100 17.91 -11.39 -14.74
C THR A 100 19.24 -11.87 -15.29
N HIS A 101 20.35 -11.53 -14.63
CA HIS A 101 21.70 -11.87 -15.08
C HIS A 101 22.23 -13.03 -14.25
N SER A 102 22.51 -14.17 -14.89
CA SER A 102 22.91 -15.40 -14.20
C SER A 102 24.15 -15.21 -13.33
N SER A 103 25.17 -14.51 -13.81
CA SER A 103 26.40 -14.26 -13.05
C SER A 103 26.19 -13.40 -11.80
N LEU A 104 25.34 -12.38 -11.89
CA LEU A 104 25.02 -11.51 -10.74
C LEU A 104 24.12 -12.24 -9.73
N THR A 105 23.21 -13.06 -10.25
CA THR A 105 22.35 -13.91 -9.44
C THR A 105 23.17 -14.93 -8.65
N ASP A 106 24.05 -15.68 -9.32
CA ASP A 106 24.95 -16.64 -8.67
C ASP A 106 25.82 -15.96 -7.61
N TYR A 107 26.32 -14.76 -7.89
CA TYR A 107 27.09 -13.98 -6.93
C TYR A 107 26.27 -13.54 -5.72
N PHE A 108 25.04 -13.06 -5.91
CA PHE A 108 24.15 -12.63 -4.82
C PHE A 108 23.79 -13.80 -3.90
N TYR A 109 23.56 -14.98 -4.48
CA TYR A 109 23.14 -16.18 -3.75
C TYR A 109 24.31 -17.12 -3.38
N LYS A 110 25.58 -16.70 -3.58
CA LYS A 110 26.75 -17.55 -3.37
C LYS A 110 26.87 -18.11 -1.93
N ASP A 111 26.38 -17.36 -0.95
CA ASP A 111 26.45 -17.70 0.48
C ASP A 111 25.04 -17.95 1.06
N LEU A 112 24.11 -18.46 0.24
CA LEU A 112 22.69 -18.64 0.63
C LEU A 112 22.48 -19.50 1.88
N GLU A 113 23.35 -20.48 2.13
CA GLU A 113 23.30 -21.33 3.33
C GLU A 113 23.67 -20.57 4.61
N GLU A 114 24.45 -19.50 4.48
CA GLU A 114 24.93 -18.64 5.57
C GLU A 114 24.16 -17.32 5.68
N LEU A 115 23.11 -17.16 4.88
CA LEU A 115 22.32 -15.93 4.80
C LEU A 115 21.51 -15.77 6.10
N THR A 116 22.17 -15.28 7.14
CA THR A 116 21.62 -14.99 8.47
C THR A 116 21.41 -13.49 8.69
N ASN A 117 21.78 -12.66 7.71
CA ASN A 117 21.57 -11.22 7.78
C ASN A 117 20.06 -10.95 7.77
N ARG A 118 19.52 -10.60 8.95
CA ARG A 118 18.09 -10.32 9.13
C ARG A 118 17.60 -9.20 8.22
N GLU A 119 18.39 -8.16 8.01
CA GLU A 119 17.99 -7.03 7.16
C GLU A 119 17.81 -7.47 5.70
N LEU A 120 18.72 -8.31 5.21
CA LEU A 120 18.63 -8.85 3.84
C LEU A 120 17.46 -9.84 3.70
N LEU A 121 17.25 -10.71 4.70
CA LEU A 121 16.12 -11.63 4.74
C LEU A 121 14.78 -10.89 4.83
N ASP A 122 14.73 -9.80 5.59
CA ASP A 122 13.57 -8.93 5.64
C ASP A 122 13.35 -8.30 4.26
N ILE A 123 14.34 -7.65 3.64
CA ILE A 123 14.19 -7.09 2.29
C ILE A 123 13.69 -8.14 1.27
N MET A 124 14.20 -9.37 1.32
CA MET A 124 13.78 -10.46 0.44
C MET A 124 12.34 -10.93 0.73
N LEU A 125 11.96 -11.02 2.00
CA LEU A 125 10.60 -11.34 2.42
C LEU A 125 9.61 -10.25 2.01
N TRP A 126 10.03 -8.99 2.08
CA TRP A 126 9.25 -7.82 1.65
C TRP A 126 9.10 -7.77 0.15
N ALA A 127 10.15 -8.07 -0.61
CA ALA A 127 10.10 -8.08 -2.08
C ALA A 127 9.24 -9.22 -2.65
N SER A 128 9.00 -10.28 -1.88
CA SER A 128 8.33 -11.51 -2.32
C SER A 128 7.00 -11.36 -3.08
N LEU A 129 6.92 -12.06 -4.23
CA LEU A 129 5.72 -12.32 -5.03
C LEU A 129 4.51 -12.91 -4.28
N MET A 130 4.68 -13.46 -3.08
CA MET A 130 3.59 -14.16 -2.40
C MET A 130 2.62 -13.19 -1.70
N LYS A 131 2.94 -11.90 -1.65
CA LYS A 131 2.04 -10.85 -1.19
C LYS A 131 2.04 -9.70 -2.19
N PRO A 132 0.92 -9.43 -2.88
CA PRO A 132 0.76 -8.20 -3.63
C PRO A 132 0.95 -7.03 -2.67
N ASN A 133 2.09 -6.35 -2.78
CA ASN A 133 2.44 -5.25 -1.88
C ASN A 133 3.26 -4.20 -2.61
N ALA A 134 3.29 -3.02 -2.01
CA ALA A 134 4.22 -1.97 -2.35
C ALA A 134 4.83 -1.43 -1.07
N PHE A 135 6.02 -0.86 -1.18
CA PHE A 135 6.72 -0.33 -0.03
C PHE A 135 7.52 0.89 -0.44
N TYR A 136 7.89 1.68 0.56
CA TYR A 136 8.91 2.70 0.42
C TYR A 136 10.10 2.35 1.29
N HIS A 137 11.29 2.65 0.77
CA HIS A 137 12.53 2.51 1.50
C HIS A 137 13.16 3.90 1.76
N PRO A 138 13.08 4.43 3.00
CA PRO A 138 13.52 5.80 3.30
C PRO A 138 15.01 6.02 3.04
N LEU A 139 15.88 5.05 3.37
CA LEU A 139 17.32 5.20 3.13
C LEU A 139 17.72 5.29 1.65
N PHE A 140 16.86 4.81 0.74
CA PHE A 140 17.14 4.81 -0.69
C PHE A 140 16.24 5.78 -1.45
N ASN A 141 15.33 6.47 -0.77
CA ASN A 141 14.28 7.27 -1.38
C ASN A 141 13.60 6.52 -2.56
N ASN A 142 13.20 5.27 -2.34
CA ASN A 142 12.75 4.36 -3.40
C ASN A 142 11.38 3.76 -3.09
N ILE A 143 10.49 3.73 -4.08
CA ILE A 143 9.23 3.01 -4.03
C ILE A 143 9.39 1.66 -4.76
N GLY A 144 9.17 0.56 -4.04
CA GLY A 144 9.11 -0.78 -4.62
C GLY A 144 7.67 -1.19 -4.87
N VAL A 145 7.36 -1.59 -6.11
CA VAL A 145 6.05 -2.13 -6.51
C VAL A 145 6.21 -3.60 -6.86
N ILE A 146 5.70 -4.49 -6.03
CA ILE A 146 5.87 -5.93 -6.27
C ILE A 146 4.91 -6.37 -7.37
N LEU A 147 5.40 -7.27 -8.21
CA LEU A 147 4.75 -7.70 -9.44
C LEU A 147 3.28 -8.15 -9.31
N PRO A 148 2.80 -8.85 -8.27
CA PRO A 148 1.40 -9.25 -8.22
C PRO A 148 0.44 -8.04 -8.26
N LEU A 149 0.88 -6.84 -7.84
CA LEU A 149 0.13 -5.59 -8.04
C LEU A 149 0.09 -5.11 -9.49
N MET A 150 1.01 -5.61 -10.30
CA MET A 150 1.08 -5.39 -11.74
C MET A 150 0.39 -6.50 -12.56
N LEU A 151 -0.19 -7.51 -11.92
CA LEU A 151 -0.95 -8.57 -12.60
C LEU A 151 -2.47 -8.28 -12.60
N LYS A 152 -3.25 -8.99 -13.40
CA LYS A 152 -4.72 -8.93 -13.36
C LYS A 152 -5.22 -9.49 -12.01
N PRO A 153 -6.27 -8.91 -11.38
CA PRO A 153 -7.11 -7.81 -11.84
C PRO A 153 -6.53 -6.40 -11.56
N TYR A 154 -5.44 -6.30 -10.79
CA TYR A 154 -4.86 -5.04 -10.33
C TYR A 154 -4.42 -4.13 -11.47
N LEU A 155 -3.90 -4.67 -12.57
CA LEU A 155 -3.43 -3.86 -13.70
C LEU A 155 -4.48 -3.67 -14.83
N GLN A 156 -5.65 -4.32 -14.73
CA GLN A 156 -6.55 -4.43 -15.89
C GLN A 156 -7.46 -3.22 -16.12
N LYS A 157 -7.54 -2.24 -15.18
CA LYS A 157 -8.32 -1.00 -15.40
C LYS A 157 -7.76 0.29 -14.79
N ARG A 158 -6.77 0.25 -13.91
CA ARG A 158 -5.98 1.37 -13.37
C ARG A 158 -4.83 0.72 -12.62
N VAL A 159 -3.59 1.17 -12.80
CA VAL A 159 -2.55 0.86 -11.82
C VAL A 159 -3.11 1.28 -10.47
N PRO A 160 -2.92 0.53 -9.38
CA PRO A 160 -3.35 1.02 -8.10
C PRO A 160 -2.52 2.26 -7.73
N GLU A 161 -3.05 3.44 -8.03
CA GLU A 161 -2.40 4.75 -7.81
C GLU A 161 -2.25 5.06 -6.30
N TYR A 162 -2.63 4.12 -5.40
CA TYR A 162 -2.27 4.16 -3.97
C TYR A 162 -0.77 4.07 -3.70
N LEU A 163 0.06 3.82 -4.73
CA LEU A 163 1.51 4.02 -4.70
C LEU A 163 1.92 5.49 -4.45
N SER A 164 0.97 6.41 -4.49
CA SER A 164 1.20 7.85 -4.48
C SER A 164 1.70 8.45 -3.17
N TYR A 165 1.83 7.71 -2.06
CA TYR A 165 2.25 8.36 -0.81
C TYR A 165 2.99 7.48 0.19
N GLY A 166 3.23 6.22 -0.14
CA GLY A 166 3.92 5.31 0.78
C GLY A 166 5.33 5.77 1.13
N GLY A 167 5.86 6.82 0.49
CA GLY A 167 7.25 7.19 0.61
C GLY A 167 7.69 8.61 0.33
N ILE A 168 6.81 9.53 -0.05
CA ILE A 168 7.29 10.90 -0.19
C ILE A 168 7.27 11.50 1.21
N GLU A 169 8.45 11.59 1.83
CA GLU A 169 8.69 12.27 3.09
C GLU A 169 8.40 13.78 2.93
N ILE A 170 7.10 14.12 2.88
CA ILE A 170 6.60 15.43 3.31
C ILE A 170 6.55 15.46 4.85
N SER A 171 6.98 14.39 5.53
CA SER A 171 6.95 14.23 6.99
C SER A 171 7.51 15.43 7.73
N ASP A 172 8.60 16.03 7.23
CA ASP A 172 9.24 17.19 7.87
C ASP A 172 8.46 18.50 7.63
N ALA A 173 7.62 18.54 6.60
CA ALA A 173 6.74 19.67 6.33
C ALA A 173 5.38 19.55 7.02
N ILE A 174 4.91 18.31 7.26
CA ILE A 174 3.58 18.06 7.84
C ILE A 174 3.55 18.60 9.27
N THR A 175 2.68 19.59 9.50
CA THR A 175 2.57 20.22 10.80
C THR A 175 1.95 19.27 11.83
N TYR A 176 2.23 19.51 13.11
CA TYR A 176 1.60 18.80 14.22
C TYR A 176 0.06 18.81 14.13
N GLU A 177 -0.53 19.92 13.66
CA GLU A 177 -1.97 20.06 13.45
C GLU A 177 -2.51 19.04 12.43
N LYS A 178 -1.83 18.88 11.30
CA LYS A 178 -2.20 17.91 10.26
C LYS A 178 -2.08 16.48 10.75
N VAL A 179 -0.99 16.17 11.45
CA VAL A 179 -0.79 14.87 12.11
C VAL A 179 -1.94 14.57 13.08
N ASN A 180 -2.26 15.53 13.95
CA ASN A 180 -3.29 15.34 14.95
C ASN A 180 -4.69 15.21 14.32
N CYS A 181 -4.98 15.95 13.25
CA CYS A 181 -6.21 15.81 12.49
C CYS A 181 -6.39 14.36 11.98
N ILE A 182 -5.40 13.81 11.28
CA ILE A 182 -5.47 12.44 10.75
C ILE A 182 -5.65 11.41 11.87
N LYS A 183 -4.92 11.60 12.97
CA LYS A 183 -5.04 10.74 14.15
C LYS A 183 -6.47 10.74 14.70
N GLU A 184 -7.07 11.92 14.87
CA GLU A 184 -8.45 12.08 15.37
C GLU A 184 -9.48 11.49 14.41
N GLN A 185 -9.32 11.75 13.11
CA GLN A 185 -10.20 11.21 12.07
C GLN A 185 -10.23 9.67 12.09
N PHE A 186 -9.08 9.00 12.23
CA PHE A 186 -9.03 7.55 12.27
C PHE A 186 -9.39 6.96 13.65
N ALA A 187 -9.29 7.73 14.74
CA ALA A 187 -9.67 7.29 16.08
C ALA A 187 -11.17 6.98 16.21
N GLU A 188 -12.02 7.63 15.41
CA GLU A 188 -13.46 7.33 15.32
C GLU A 188 -13.74 5.91 14.81
N TYR A 189 -12.79 5.35 14.06
CA TYR A 189 -12.86 4.04 13.44
C TYR A 189 -12.04 3.03 14.25
N SER A 190 -12.41 2.82 15.52
CA SER A 190 -11.80 1.82 16.39
C SER A 190 -12.63 0.53 16.44
N SER A 191 -11.99 -0.63 16.56
CA SER A 191 -12.68 -1.88 16.90
C SER A 191 -12.75 -2.00 18.42
N LYS A 192 -13.90 -2.42 18.97
CA LYS A 192 -14.04 -2.76 20.40
C LYS A 192 -13.26 -4.02 20.83
N SER A 193 -12.48 -4.63 19.93
CA SER A 193 -11.70 -5.81 20.27
C SER A 193 -10.32 -5.40 20.78
N ASN A 194 -9.91 -5.98 21.91
CA ASN A 194 -8.62 -5.74 22.61
C ASN A 194 -7.36 -6.10 21.79
N TYR A 195 -7.48 -6.35 20.48
CA TYR A 195 -6.44 -6.92 19.63
C TYR A 195 -6.18 -6.12 18.34
N SER A 196 -6.98 -5.11 18.00
CA SER A 196 -6.73 -4.26 16.83
C SER A 196 -5.93 -3.02 17.23
N ILE A 197 -4.86 -2.70 16.49
CA ILE A 197 -4.29 -1.35 16.49
C ILE A 197 -5.45 -0.39 16.22
N GLN A 198 -5.69 0.54 17.15
CA GLN A 198 -6.73 1.55 16.99
C GLN A 198 -6.30 2.45 15.84
N GLY A 199 -7.24 2.91 14.99
CA GLY A 199 -6.89 3.81 13.89
C GLY A 199 -6.21 5.11 14.35
N GLY A 200 -6.32 5.47 15.64
CA GLY A 200 -5.61 6.61 16.24
C GLY A 200 -4.27 6.26 16.90
N ASP A 201 -3.81 5.01 16.86
CA ASP A 201 -2.53 4.62 17.47
C ASP A 201 -1.35 5.12 16.65
N PHE A 202 -0.26 5.45 17.34
CA PHE A 202 0.97 5.95 16.72
C PHE A 202 1.52 4.97 15.67
N ASP A 203 1.39 3.67 15.93
CA ASP A 203 1.83 2.61 15.01
C ASP A 203 1.12 2.66 13.65
N SER A 204 -0.10 3.22 13.58
CA SER A 204 -0.88 3.31 12.33
C SER A 204 -0.89 4.66 11.66
N LEU A 205 -0.33 5.66 12.33
CA LEU A 205 -0.41 7.05 11.88
C LEU A 205 0.22 7.25 10.50
N MET A 206 1.43 6.72 10.29
CA MET A 206 2.13 6.86 9.02
C MET A 206 1.36 6.21 7.86
N GLU A 207 0.77 5.04 8.09
CA GLU A 207 -0.05 4.33 7.10
C GLU A 207 -1.35 5.08 6.79
N ASN A 208 -2.01 5.63 7.81
CA ASN A 208 -3.24 6.40 7.66
C ASN A 208 -3.01 7.73 6.91
N MET A 209 -1.84 8.34 7.14
CA MET A 209 -1.40 9.51 6.40
C MET A 209 -1.12 9.15 4.93
N ALA A 210 -0.46 8.01 4.68
CA ALA A 210 -0.21 7.52 3.33
C ALA A 210 -1.50 7.21 2.57
N ASP A 211 -2.47 6.56 3.23
CA ASP A 211 -3.80 6.29 2.66
C ASP A 211 -4.54 7.57 2.28
N THR A 212 -4.52 8.57 3.17
CA THR A 212 -5.24 9.84 2.97
C THR A 212 -4.59 10.69 1.88
N GLY A 213 -3.27 10.94 1.98
CA GLY A 213 -2.54 11.76 1.01
C GLY A 213 -2.44 11.10 -0.37
N GLY A 214 -2.30 9.78 -0.43
CA GLY A 214 -2.26 9.03 -1.68
C GLY A 214 -3.59 9.06 -2.41
N LEU A 215 -4.70 8.96 -1.67
CA LEU A 215 -6.04 9.05 -2.22
C LEU A 215 -6.37 10.47 -2.72
N GLN A 216 -6.03 11.50 -1.93
CA GLN A 216 -6.21 12.92 -2.31
C GLN A 216 -5.44 13.26 -3.59
N SER A 217 -4.20 12.78 -3.70
CA SER A 217 -3.38 12.96 -4.90
C SER A 217 -3.95 12.19 -6.08
N SER A 218 -4.40 10.95 -5.89
CA SER A 218 -4.91 10.12 -7.00
C SER A 218 -6.24 10.63 -7.56
N ILE A 219 -7.09 11.25 -6.74
CA ILE A 219 -8.46 11.59 -7.17
C ILE A 219 -8.51 12.75 -8.18
N LEU A 220 -7.45 13.58 -8.24
CA LEU A 220 -7.27 14.59 -9.28
C LEU A 220 -7.11 13.95 -10.68
N LEU A 221 -6.82 12.65 -10.75
CA LEU A 221 -6.75 11.89 -12.00
C LEU A 221 -8.10 11.26 -12.38
N SER A 222 -8.95 10.87 -11.40
CA SER A 222 -10.27 10.28 -11.67
C SER A 222 -11.23 10.22 -10.46
N ASN A 223 -12.50 10.61 -10.66
CA ASN A 223 -13.57 10.49 -9.65
C ASN A 223 -13.97 9.04 -9.29
N TYR A 224 -13.52 8.04 -10.05
CA TYR A 224 -13.86 6.64 -9.78
C TYR A 224 -12.87 5.95 -8.83
N PHE A 225 -11.91 6.68 -8.28
CA PHE A 225 -10.82 6.10 -7.50
C PHE A 225 -11.31 5.52 -6.17
N SER A 226 -12.29 6.16 -5.50
CA SER A 226 -12.88 5.65 -4.26
C SER A 226 -13.50 4.26 -4.43
N PHE A 227 -14.05 3.94 -5.60
CA PHE A 227 -14.55 2.59 -5.91
C PHE A 227 -13.43 1.56 -6.05
N VAL A 228 -12.32 1.94 -6.69
CA VAL A 228 -11.16 1.05 -6.85
C VAL A 228 -10.54 0.78 -5.49
N LEU A 229 -10.37 1.81 -4.65
CA LEU A 229 -9.89 1.66 -3.29
C LEU A 229 -10.78 0.70 -2.48
N ALA A 230 -12.10 0.89 -2.53
CA ALA A 230 -13.05 0.03 -1.84
C ALA A 230 -12.97 -1.43 -2.32
N GLN A 231 -12.80 -1.67 -3.62
CA GLN A 231 -12.64 -3.02 -4.17
C GLN A 231 -11.31 -3.67 -3.78
N THR A 232 -10.21 -2.90 -3.77
CA THR A 232 -8.89 -3.39 -3.35
C THR A 232 -8.90 -3.85 -1.90
N PHE A 233 -9.54 -3.08 -1.01
CA PHE A 233 -9.63 -3.37 0.41
C PHE A 233 -10.84 -4.23 0.80
N CYS A 234 -11.50 -4.88 -0.16
CA CYS A 234 -12.56 -5.86 0.12
C CYS A 234 -11.98 -7.08 0.84
N ALA A 235 -12.07 -7.08 2.16
CA ALA A 235 -11.62 -8.19 3.00
C ALA A 235 -12.67 -8.56 4.05
N VAL A 236 -12.71 -9.85 4.41
CA VAL A 236 -13.48 -10.36 5.56
C VAL A 236 -12.50 -10.79 6.63
N SER A 237 -12.42 -10.04 7.72
CA SER A 237 -11.62 -10.44 8.89
C SER A 237 -12.39 -11.47 9.71
N SER A 238 -11.78 -12.63 9.97
CA SER A 238 -12.35 -13.62 10.89
C SER A 238 -11.99 -13.22 12.32
N THR A 239 -12.92 -13.37 13.26
CA THR A 239 -12.69 -13.16 14.71
C THR A 239 -11.60 -14.06 15.31
N ARG A 240 -11.07 -15.02 14.54
CA ARG A 240 -10.00 -15.95 14.93
C ARG A 240 -8.63 -15.62 14.36
N ARG A 241 -8.49 -14.64 13.45
CA ARG A 241 -7.17 -14.17 13.04
C ARG A 241 -6.74 -13.15 14.09
N PRO A 242 -5.76 -13.46 14.96
CA PRO A 242 -5.15 -12.41 15.74
C PRO A 242 -4.61 -11.41 14.73
N VAL A 243 -5.12 -10.17 14.76
CA VAL A 243 -4.42 -9.05 14.14
C VAL A 243 -2.99 -9.14 14.68
N ARG A 244 -2.02 -9.21 13.77
CA ARG A 244 -0.62 -9.34 14.17
C ARG A 244 -0.35 -8.14 15.07
N SER A 245 0.12 -8.34 16.29
CA SER A 245 0.33 -7.27 17.28
C SER A 245 1.42 -6.24 16.89
N ARG A 246 1.77 -6.17 15.60
CA ARG A 246 2.82 -5.38 14.96
C ARG A 246 2.44 -4.97 13.52
N ASP A 247 1.19 -5.17 13.10
CA ASP A 247 0.75 -4.73 11.78
C ASP A 247 0.37 -3.25 11.87
N PRO A 248 1.15 -2.31 11.31
CA PRO A 248 0.90 -0.89 11.48
C PRO A 248 -0.40 -0.45 10.78
N HIS A 249 -0.99 -1.25 9.90
CA HIS A 249 -2.14 -0.80 9.14
C HIS A 249 -3.42 -0.81 9.97
N SER A 250 -4.23 0.24 9.80
CA SER A 250 -5.65 0.21 10.16
C SER A 250 -6.37 -0.94 9.47
N LEU A 251 -7.46 -1.43 10.06
CA LEU A 251 -8.31 -2.44 9.42
C LEU A 251 -8.79 -1.96 8.05
N GLU A 252 -8.89 -2.87 7.08
CA GLU A 252 -9.12 -2.56 5.66
C GLU A 252 -10.38 -1.71 5.44
N LYS A 253 -11.45 -2.00 6.18
CA LYS A 253 -12.70 -1.20 6.16
C LYS A 253 -12.45 0.27 6.55
N TYR A 254 -11.61 0.50 7.55
CA TYR A 254 -11.36 1.83 8.11
C TYR A 254 -10.41 2.64 7.25
N ARG A 255 -9.43 2.00 6.61
CA ARG A 255 -8.60 2.61 5.56
C ARG A 255 -9.47 3.21 4.45
N VAL A 256 -10.53 2.51 4.04
CA VAL A 256 -11.48 3.03 3.03
C VAL A 256 -12.34 4.16 3.59
N LEU A 257 -13.04 3.93 4.71
CA LEU A 257 -14.02 4.90 5.21
C LEU A 257 -13.38 6.22 5.63
N ALA A 258 -12.30 6.17 6.41
CA ALA A 258 -11.65 7.36 6.93
C ALA A 258 -11.10 8.20 5.77
N SER A 259 -10.35 7.61 4.84
CA SER A 259 -9.75 8.35 3.74
C SER A 259 -10.78 8.88 2.72
N VAL A 260 -11.84 8.13 2.41
CA VAL A 260 -12.85 8.58 1.42
C VAL A 260 -13.78 9.65 1.99
N SER A 261 -14.07 9.62 3.30
CA SER A 261 -15.03 10.53 3.94
C SER A 261 -14.68 12.03 3.89
N THR A 262 -13.41 12.35 3.58
CA THR A 262 -12.91 13.73 3.47
C THR A 262 -12.94 14.28 2.05
N LEU A 263 -13.18 13.42 1.05
CA LEU A 263 -13.09 13.80 -0.35
C LEU A 263 -14.35 14.52 -0.81
N ARG A 264 -14.22 15.83 -1.09
CA ARG A 264 -15.35 16.66 -1.54
C ARG A 264 -15.95 16.18 -2.87
N ASN A 265 -15.12 15.72 -3.79
CA ASN A 265 -15.60 15.19 -5.06
C ASN A 265 -16.33 13.85 -4.89
N PHE A 266 -15.94 13.02 -3.91
CA PHE A 266 -16.71 11.83 -3.55
C PHE A 266 -18.07 12.25 -2.99
N SER A 267 -18.12 13.12 -1.98
CA SER A 267 -19.40 13.52 -1.39
C SER A 267 -20.33 14.21 -2.39
N GLN A 268 -19.79 14.99 -3.33
CA GLN A 268 -20.55 15.56 -4.45
C GLN A 268 -21.05 14.51 -5.43
N ALA A 269 -20.19 13.58 -5.87
CA ALA A 269 -20.56 12.56 -6.87
C ALA A 269 -21.64 11.60 -6.37
N PHE A 270 -21.72 11.39 -5.05
CA PHE A 270 -22.70 10.51 -4.41
C PHE A 270 -23.79 11.27 -3.64
N GLU A 271 -23.84 12.59 -3.77
CA GLU A 271 -24.84 13.44 -3.12
C GLU A 271 -24.96 13.18 -1.60
N CYS A 272 -23.81 12.97 -0.94
CA CYS A 272 -23.77 12.72 0.49
C CYS A 272 -24.27 13.94 1.26
N ALA A 273 -25.22 13.74 2.18
CA ALA A 273 -25.75 14.82 3.00
C ALA A 273 -24.63 15.55 3.78
N PRO A 274 -24.71 16.88 3.96
CA PRO A 274 -23.76 17.62 4.80
C PRO A 274 -23.62 16.99 6.19
N GLU A 275 -22.39 16.92 6.71
CA GLU A 275 -22.06 16.35 8.02
C GLU A 275 -22.44 14.87 8.21
N SER A 276 -22.77 14.17 7.12
CA SER A 276 -22.90 12.72 7.16
C SER A 276 -21.53 12.05 7.34
N PRO A 277 -21.46 10.79 7.80
CA PRO A 277 -20.18 10.10 8.00
C PRO A 277 -19.28 10.02 6.76
N MET A 278 -19.83 10.16 5.56
CA MET A 278 -19.08 10.17 4.28
C MET A 278 -18.96 11.58 3.67
N ASN A 279 -19.32 12.62 4.41
CA ASN A 279 -19.17 14.03 4.03
C ASN A 279 -18.82 14.86 5.28
N ARG A 280 -17.57 14.77 5.70
CA ARG A 280 -17.08 15.43 6.92
C ARG A 280 -16.97 16.94 6.81
N GLY A 281 -17.16 17.53 5.63
CA GLY A 281 -17.09 18.98 5.45
C GLY A 281 -15.76 19.57 5.92
N GLU A 282 -15.81 20.47 6.89
CA GLU A 282 -14.63 21.12 7.50
C GLU A 282 -13.91 20.24 8.54
N GLU A 283 -14.57 19.20 9.06
CA GLU A 283 -13.96 18.20 9.95
C GLU A 283 -13.18 17.12 9.19
N GLY A 284 -13.12 17.21 7.86
CA GLY A 284 -12.33 16.32 7.02
C GLY A 284 -10.87 16.76 6.97
N CYS A 285 -9.95 15.83 7.22
CA CYS A 285 -8.53 16.11 7.18
C CYS A 285 -7.99 16.06 5.74
N ASP A 286 -7.22 17.08 5.39
CA ASP A 286 -6.53 17.20 4.11
C ASP A 286 -5.02 17.32 4.34
N LEU A 287 -4.23 16.51 3.64
CA LEU A 287 -2.77 16.54 3.73
C LEU A 287 -2.14 17.34 2.59
N LEU A 288 -2.87 17.83 1.59
CA LEU A 288 -2.28 18.41 0.38
C LEU A 288 -3.14 19.45 -0.35
#